data_AF-A0AAJ7LMI6-F1
#
_entry.id   AF-A0AAJ7LMI6-F1
#
_cell.length_a   1.000
_cell.length_b   1.000
_cell.length_c   1.000
_cell.angle_alpha   90.00
_cell.angle_beta   90.00
_cell.angle_gamma   90.00
#
_symmetry.space_group_name_H-M   'P 1'
#
loop_
_entity.id
_entity.type
_entity.pdbx_description
1 polymer ?
#
loop_
_entity_poly.entity_id
_entity_poly.type
_entity_poly.pdbx_seq_one_letter_code
_entity_poly.pdbx_strand_id
1 'polypeptide(L)'
;MAAKSLSCLCLLCILSGIAYPASATRPGEQQQSVLKVCAKGFFLSEQNICLPCNCKGHADYCEDITGICINCRDHSAGDFCEMCEDGYMLAPSLDRRHSCRPCACPLSVPSNNFAVHCDRGGTVLRCKCQEGYAGHFCERCAPGYYGNPMAIGNSCKRCDCNGNSDPNLIFNECHNVTGHCQHCWGNTAGANCERCAPGFYGDAITDKNCRECMCNKCGTSSCDDRTGVCHCKPGVTGRLCDQCEEGYSGFSSCQGCRRCECGPASVRSTCHPLTHSCPCRPGAGGRYCERCLPGYWDYSPSGCKKCDCEKGHCDMHTRRVPARGCNSQPTQFQGWRNKSSAIKAQTGELEEATDTVVLDIRQLGESESVVMTLGNRLDNDTSETLTLAEQLSTNLTDLNIRIEEMIHDWELYSVHQDVDPEVVRRNTEEAQGMVAWMRKLDLSPREPIATD
;
A
#
# COMPACT_ATOMS: atom_id res chain seq x y z
N MET A 1 -34.47 -9.69 55.83
CA MET A 1 -35.43 -10.71 55.39
C MET A 1 -34.60 -11.91 54.93
N ALA A 2 -34.29 -12.85 55.83
CA ALA A 2 -35.04 -14.11 56.02
C ALA A 2 -34.87 -15.04 54.79
N ALA A 3 -33.86 -15.92 54.76
CA ALA A 3 -33.78 -17.25 55.38
C ALA A 3 -34.62 -18.30 54.61
N LYS A 4 -34.09 -19.46 54.18
CA LYS A 4 -33.67 -20.69 54.92
C LYS A 4 -33.06 -21.69 53.88
N SER A 5 -32.36 -22.80 54.15
CA SER A 5 -31.75 -23.42 55.35
C SER A 5 -30.79 -24.58 54.95
N LEU A 6 -29.85 -24.89 55.85
CA LEU A 6 -28.96 -26.05 56.07
C LEU A 6 -29.50 -27.46 55.67
N SER A 7 -28.72 -28.57 55.59
CA SER A 7 -27.46 -29.00 56.26
C SER A 7 -26.72 -30.04 55.37
N CYS A 8 -25.42 -30.40 55.44
CA CYS A 8 -24.30 -30.29 56.41
C CYS A 8 -24.19 -31.38 57.52
N LEU A 9 -22.94 -31.81 57.82
CA LEU A 9 -22.45 -32.80 58.83
C LEU A 9 -22.68 -34.30 58.50
N CYS A 10 -21.79 -35.26 58.83
CA CYS A 10 -20.62 -35.22 59.72
C CYS A 10 -19.50 -36.25 59.35
N LEU A 11 -18.24 -35.96 59.71
CA LEU A 11 -17.19 -37.00 59.89
C LEU A 11 -17.38 -37.72 61.25
N LEU A 12 -16.87 -38.96 61.39
CA LEU A 12 -15.82 -39.32 62.36
C LEU A 12 -15.47 -40.82 62.35
N CYS A 13 -14.20 -41.12 62.64
CA CYS A 13 -13.69 -42.47 62.93
C CYS A 13 -13.85 -42.80 64.43
N ILE A 14 -13.71 -44.09 64.82
CA ILE A 14 -12.84 -44.63 65.90
C ILE A 14 -13.33 -46.00 66.44
N LEU A 15 -12.42 -46.98 66.37
CA LEU A 15 -12.17 -48.15 67.24
C LEU A 15 -13.32 -48.81 68.05
N SER A 16 -13.50 -50.12 67.83
CA SER A 16 -13.47 -51.12 68.93
C SER A 16 -13.17 -52.52 68.37
N GLY A 17 -12.34 -53.30 69.06
CA GLY A 17 -12.04 -54.69 68.70
C GLY A 17 -12.17 -55.60 69.92
N ILE A 18 -12.76 -56.78 69.75
CA ILE A 18 -12.81 -57.88 70.72
C ILE A 18 -12.62 -59.21 69.96
N ALA A 19 -12.03 -60.20 70.62
CA ALA A 19 -11.40 -61.39 70.04
C ALA A 19 -12.32 -62.61 69.80
N TYR A 20 -11.88 -63.44 68.83
CA TYR A 20 -11.90 -64.92 68.69
C TYR A 20 -12.84 -65.79 69.57
N PRO A 21 -13.40 -66.88 69.01
CA PRO A 21 -12.64 -68.14 68.93
C PRO A 21 -12.67 -68.86 67.58
N ALA A 22 -11.77 -69.83 67.42
CA ALA A 22 -11.52 -70.58 66.19
C ALA A 22 -12.43 -71.81 66.02
N SER A 23 -12.57 -72.29 64.79
CA SER A 23 -12.81 -73.70 64.48
C SER A 23 -12.23 -74.07 63.12
N ALA A 24 -11.60 -75.25 63.02
CA ALA A 24 -10.96 -75.78 61.82
C ALA A 24 -12.02 -76.46 60.88
N THR A 25 -11.77 -76.96 59.67
CA THR A 25 -10.54 -77.43 59.02
C THR A 25 -10.78 -77.59 57.50
N ARG A 26 -9.82 -77.20 56.62
CA ARG A 26 -9.18 -78.06 55.58
C ARG A 26 -8.47 -77.22 54.50
N PRO A 27 -7.41 -77.77 53.87
CA PRO A 27 -6.55 -77.01 52.97
C PRO A 27 -7.14 -76.97 51.55
N GLY A 28 -7.24 -75.77 50.99
CA GLY A 28 -7.17 -75.55 49.55
C GLY A 28 -5.84 -74.86 49.25
N GLU A 29 -5.05 -75.41 48.35
CA GLU A 29 -3.84 -74.76 47.85
C GLU A 29 -4.24 -73.47 47.14
N GLN A 30 -4.13 -72.32 47.82
CA GLN A 30 -4.04 -71.06 47.12
C GLN A 30 -2.66 -71.03 46.45
N GLN A 31 -2.64 -71.52 45.20
CA GLN A 31 -1.58 -71.24 44.25
C GLN A 31 -1.49 -69.72 44.14
N GLN A 32 -0.57 -69.14 44.92
CA GLN A 32 -0.35 -67.71 44.92
C GLN A 32 0.31 -67.37 43.59
N SER A 33 -0.53 -67.00 42.62
CA SER A 33 -0.10 -66.54 41.31
C SER A 33 0.82 -65.35 41.51
N VAL A 34 2.12 -65.61 41.41
CA VAL A 34 3.13 -64.56 41.46
C VAL A 34 2.94 -63.75 40.19
N LEU A 35 2.26 -62.60 40.33
CA LEU A 35 2.05 -61.67 39.22
C LEU A 35 3.42 -61.34 38.64
N LYS A 36 3.70 -61.83 37.44
CA LYS A 36 5.04 -61.75 36.84
C LYS A 36 5.25 -60.36 36.24
N VAL A 37 5.57 -59.41 37.12
CA VAL A 37 5.89 -58.04 36.72
C VAL A 37 7.26 -58.00 36.07
N CYS A 38 7.33 -57.53 34.82
CA CYS A 38 8.59 -57.33 34.11
C CYS A 38 9.31 -56.06 34.57
N ALA A 39 10.62 -56.00 34.38
CA ALA A 39 11.42 -54.83 34.72
C ALA A 39 11.12 -53.66 33.77
N LYS A 40 11.43 -52.42 34.20
CA LYS A 40 11.27 -51.21 33.38
C LYS A 40 11.90 -51.39 31.99
N GLY A 41 11.18 -51.00 30.93
CA GLY A 41 11.59 -51.23 29.54
C GLY A 41 11.29 -52.64 29.00
N PHE A 42 10.56 -53.48 29.73
CA PHE A 42 10.10 -54.80 29.29
C PHE A 42 8.60 -54.99 29.61
N PHE A 43 7.90 -55.75 28.77
CA PHE A 43 6.51 -56.16 28.95
C PHE A 43 6.38 -57.69 29.00
N LEU A 44 5.29 -58.19 29.56
CA LEU A 44 4.98 -59.62 29.63
C LEU A 44 4.27 -60.07 28.34
N SER A 45 4.87 -60.96 27.56
CA SER A 45 4.24 -61.56 26.39
C SER A 45 3.18 -62.61 26.77
N GLU A 46 2.31 -62.99 25.81
CA GLU A 46 1.33 -64.08 25.99
C GLU A 46 1.95 -65.40 26.51
N GLN A 47 3.22 -65.65 26.18
CA GLN A 47 3.97 -66.84 26.60
C GLN A 47 4.58 -66.69 28.01
N ASN A 48 4.18 -65.66 28.77
CA ASN A 48 4.74 -65.29 30.08
C ASN A 48 6.26 -65.01 30.06
N ILE A 49 6.78 -64.43 28.97
CA ILE A 49 8.20 -64.05 28.84
C ILE A 49 8.31 -62.53 28.87
N CYS A 50 9.29 -61.99 29.60
CA CYS A 50 9.57 -60.55 29.58
C CYS A 50 10.35 -60.20 28.31
N LEU A 51 9.74 -59.45 27.40
CA LEU A 51 10.34 -58.98 26.15
C LEU A 51 10.58 -57.46 26.21
N PRO A 52 11.64 -56.94 25.57
CA PRO A 52 11.94 -55.51 25.62
C PRO A 52 10.92 -54.67 24.82
N CYS A 53 10.55 -53.52 25.35
CA CYS A 53 9.71 -52.53 24.68
C CYS A 53 10.44 -51.92 23.46
N ASN A 54 9.80 -51.86 22.29
CA ASN A 54 10.38 -51.35 21.04
C ASN A 54 10.14 -49.84 20.81
N CYS A 55 10.06 -49.05 21.88
CA CYS A 55 9.57 -47.67 21.88
C CYS A 55 10.56 -46.62 21.33
N LYS A 56 11.50 -47.02 20.47
CA LYS A 56 12.61 -46.22 19.91
C LYS A 56 13.48 -45.44 20.91
N GLY A 57 13.34 -45.72 22.21
CA GLY A 57 13.97 -44.99 23.32
C GLY A 57 13.10 -43.89 23.93
N HIS A 58 11.93 -43.60 23.37
CA HIS A 58 11.07 -42.50 23.80
C HIS A 58 10.08 -42.87 24.90
N ALA A 59 9.71 -44.14 25.07
CA ALA A 59 8.90 -44.59 26.21
C ALA A 59 9.67 -45.56 27.13
N ASP A 60 9.33 -45.49 28.42
CA ASP A 60 9.92 -46.30 29.51
C ASP A 60 9.10 -47.57 29.82
N TYR A 61 7.86 -47.61 29.34
CA TYR A 61 6.85 -48.62 29.63
C TYR A 61 6.06 -48.92 28.36
N CYS A 62 5.61 -50.16 28.22
CA CYS A 62 4.70 -50.59 27.19
C CYS A 62 3.65 -51.54 27.81
N GLU A 63 2.49 -51.64 27.17
CA GLU A 63 1.36 -52.46 27.59
C GLU A 63 1.72 -53.95 27.53
N ASP A 64 1.33 -54.71 28.56
CA ASP A 64 1.50 -56.15 28.58
C ASP A 64 0.69 -56.81 27.45
N ILE A 65 1.15 -57.98 26.98
CA ILE A 65 0.66 -58.70 25.79
C ILE A 65 0.95 -57.97 24.47
N THR A 66 0.51 -56.73 24.29
CA THR A 66 0.57 -56.01 23.00
C THR A 66 1.94 -55.40 22.72
N GLY A 67 2.68 -54.98 23.75
CA GLY A 67 3.94 -54.26 23.61
C GLY A 67 3.79 -52.81 23.12
N ILE A 68 2.57 -52.26 23.11
CA ILE A 68 2.26 -50.88 22.69
C ILE A 68 2.82 -49.89 23.72
N CYS A 69 3.54 -48.87 23.26
CA CYS A 69 4.28 -47.94 24.09
C CYS A 69 3.36 -46.94 24.80
N ILE A 70 3.57 -46.77 26.12
CA ILE A 70 2.73 -45.92 26.96
C ILE A 70 3.49 -44.62 27.29
N ASN A 71 2.85 -43.48 27.03
CA ASN A 71 3.42 -42.14 27.23
C ASN A 71 4.76 -41.95 26.47
N CYS A 72 4.70 -41.96 25.14
CA CYS A 72 5.81 -41.52 24.29
C CYS A 72 6.28 -40.10 24.71
N ARG A 73 7.60 -39.88 24.68
CA ARG A 73 8.26 -38.61 25.04
C ARG A 73 8.94 -37.99 23.81
N ASP A 74 9.64 -36.89 24.01
CA ASP A 74 10.49 -36.24 23.00
C ASP A 74 9.74 -35.89 21.69
N HIS A 75 8.45 -35.58 21.78
CA HIS A 75 7.55 -35.31 20.63
C HIS A 75 7.42 -36.47 19.63
N SER A 76 7.51 -37.71 20.13
CA SER A 76 7.23 -38.93 19.37
C SER A 76 5.79 -39.44 19.58
N ALA A 77 5.25 -40.10 18.57
CA ALA A 77 3.88 -40.60 18.52
C ALA A 77 3.81 -41.95 17.77
N GLY A 78 2.64 -42.58 17.77
CA GLY A 78 2.41 -43.93 17.24
C GLY A 78 2.60 -45.02 18.30
N ASP A 79 2.12 -46.22 17.99
CA ASP A 79 2.03 -47.36 18.93
C ASP A 79 3.41 -47.82 19.45
N PHE A 80 4.48 -47.50 18.74
CA PHE A 80 5.87 -47.82 19.12
C PHE A 80 6.75 -46.55 19.21
N CYS A 81 6.16 -45.37 19.34
CA CYS A 81 6.83 -44.07 19.32
C CYS A 81 7.73 -43.87 18.08
N GLU A 82 7.32 -44.43 16.95
CA GLU A 82 8.06 -44.47 15.69
C GLU A 82 7.84 -43.24 14.79
N MET A 83 6.73 -42.53 15.02
CA MET A 83 6.37 -41.27 14.34
C MET A 83 6.70 -40.07 15.22
N CYS A 84 6.49 -38.86 14.69
CA CYS A 84 6.57 -37.61 15.44
C CYS A 84 5.18 -36.98 15.60
N GLU A 85 4.99 -36.19 16.66
CA GLU A 85 3.80 -35.34 16.84
C GLU A 85 3.68 -34.29 15.72
N ASP A 86 2.46 -33.77 15.51
CA ASP A 86 2.22 -32.69 14.56
C ASP A 86 3.14 -31.48 14.80
N GLY A 87 3.76 -30.98 13.72
CA GLY A 87 4.75 -29.91 13.79
C GLY A 87 6.19 -30.39 14.02
N TYR A 88 6.42 -31.69 14.23
CA TYR A 88 7.75 -32.29 14.39
C TYR A 88 8.07 -33.30 13.27
N MET A 89 9.35 -33.44 12.96
CA MET A 89 9.88 -34.37 11.95
C MET A 89 11.08 -35.15 12.47
N LEU A 90 11.27 -36.37 11.95
CA LEU A 90 12.44 -37.19 12.22
C LEU A 90 13.72 -36.52 11.70
N ALA A 91 14.64 -36.24 12.62
CA ALA A 91 15.95 -35.70 12.30
C ALA A 91 16.79 -36.73 11.49
N PRO A 92 17.44 -36.31 10.39
CA PRO A 92 18.38 -37.20 9.69
C PRO A 92 19.60 -37.46 10.59
N SER A 93 19.72 -38.70 11.08
CA SER A 93 20.81 -39.13 11.97
C SER A 93 21.61 -40.29 11.37
N LEU A 94 22.95 -40.20 11.42
CA LEU A 94 23.82 -41.31 10.97
C LEU A 94 23.70 -42.54 11.89
N ASP A 95 23.42 -42.33 13.18
CA ASP A 95 23.39 -43.38 14.20
C ASP A 95 22.03 -44.10 14.33
N ARG A 96 21.10 -43.92 13.38
CA ARG A 96 19.71 -44.43 13.42
C ARG A 96 18.91 -44.03 14.68
N ARG A 97 19.30 -42.95 15.34
CA ARG A 97 18.59 -42.41 16.50
C ARG A 97 17.30 -41.72 16.04
N HIS A 98 16.15 -42.26 16.42
CA HIS A 98 14.88 -41.53 16.32
C HIS A 98 14.96 -40.30 17.24
N SER A 99 14.63 -39.14 16.68
CA SER A 99 14.58 -37.87 17.39
C SER A 99 13.72 -36.91 16.58
N CYS A 100 12.64 -36.45 17.20
CA CYS A 100 11.71 -35.51 16.60
C CYS A 100 12.19 -34.08 16.82
N ARG A 101 12.23 -33.28 15.74
CA ARG A 101 12.64 -31.87 15.76
C ARG A 101 11.55 -31.02 15.11
N PRO A 102 11.27 -29.81 15.63
CA PRO A 102 10.25 -28.95 15.03
C PRO A 102 10.63 -28.62 13.59
N CYS A 103 9.66 -28.66 12.69
CA CYS A 103 9.87 -28.26 11.31
C CYS A 103 10.15 -26.75 11.19
N ALA A 104 10.92 -26.36 10.17
CA ALA A 104 11.24 -24.96 9.91
C ALA A 104 10.19 -24.36 8.98
N CYS A 105 9.19 -23.71 9.58
CA CYS A 105 8.02 -23.19 8.86
C CYS A 105 7.64 -21.76 9.31
N PRO A 106 8.43 -20.71 9.03
CA PRO A 106 9.68 -20.72 8.25
C PRO A 106 10.93 -20.99 9.07
N LEU A 107 10.89 -20.76 10.39
CA LEU A 107 11.99 -21.04 11.30
C LEU A 107 11.59 -22.15 12.26
N SER A 108 12.59 -22.84 12.82
CA SER A 108 12.38 -23.88 13.84
C SER A 108 12.28 -23.33 15.27
N VAL A 109 12.27 -22.00 15.43
CA VAL A 109 12.06 -21.33 16.72
C VAL A 109 10.57 -21.11 16.98
N PRO A 110 10.05 -21.33 18.21
CA PRO A 110 8.60 -21.25 18.48
C PRO A 110 7.95 -19.89 18.15
N SER A 111 8.71 -18.79 18.17
CA SER A 111 8.19 -17.46 17.80
C SER A 111 7.91 -17.29 16.31
N ASN A 112 8.46 -18.17 15.46
CA ASN A 112 8.46 -18.06 14.01
C ASN A 112 8.27 -19.43 13.34
N ASN A 113 7.53 -20.32 14.02
CA ASN A 113 6.99 -21.53 13.43
C ASN A 113 5.46 -21.36 13.35
N PHE A 114 4.98 -21.12 12.14
CA PHE A 114 3.59 -20.82 11.82
C PHE A 114 2.92 -21.97 11.05
N ALA A 115 3.44 -23.19 11.17
CA ALA A 115 2.75 -24.40 10.73
C ALA A 115 1.79 -24.92 11.81
N VAL A 116 0.73 -25.60 11.37
CA VAL A 116 -0.11 -26.49 12.17
C VAL A 116 0.38 -27.93 12.06
N HIS A 117 0.82 -28.31 10.85
CA HIS A 117 1.36 -29.64 10.51
C HIS A 117 2.41 -29.48 9.42
N CYS A 118 3.31 -30.46 9.28
CA CYS A 118 4.33 -30.46 8.24
C CYS A 118 4.65 -31.89 7.81
N ASP A 119 4.57 -32.14 6.51
CA ASP A 119 4.75 -33.46 5.91
C ASP A 119 6.01 -33.52 5.04
N ARG A 120 6.53 -34.74 4.89
CA ARG A 120 7.65 -35.10 4.03
C ARG A 120 7.14 -35.72 2.74
N GLY A 121 6.37 -34.94 1.98
CA GLY A 121 5.90 -35.29 0.63
C GLY A 121 7.06 -35.45 -0.36
N GLY A 122 7.68 -36.63 -0.36
CA GLY A 122 8.85 -36.93 -1.17
C GLY A 122 10.12 -36.25 -0.62
N THR A 123 10.80 -35.47 -1.47
CA THR A 123 12.09 -34.82 -1.13
C THR A 123 11.95 -33.41 -0.56
N VAL A 124 10.75 -32.82 -0.58
CA VAL A 124 10.50 -31.43 -0.18
C VAL A 124 9.62 -31.38 1.06
N LEU A 125 10.06 -30.65 2.08
CA LEU A 125 9.25 -30.32 3.26
C LEU A 125 8.06 -29.44 2.83
N ARG A 126 6.84 -29.85 3.17
CA ARG A 126 5.63 -29.07 2.92
C ARG A 126 4.93 -28.71 4.24
N CYS A 127 4.88 -27.43 4.56
CA CYS A 127 4.20 -26.94 5.75
C CYS A 127 2.71 -26.65 5.46
N LYS A 128 1.81 -27.02 6.38
CA LYS A 128 0.42 -26.57 6.40
C LYS A 128 0.31 -25.39 7.37
N CYS A 129 0.15 -24.20 6.82
CA CYS A 129 0.26 -22.95 7.58
C CYS A 129 -0.98 -22.64 8.45
N GLN A 130 -0.74 -21.89 9.51
CA GLN A 130 -1.77 -21.24 10.34
C GLN A 130 -2.47 -20.11 9.56
N GLU A 131 -3.65 -19.68 10.02
CA GLU A 131 -4.37 -18.57 9.38
C GLU A 131 -3.50 -17.31 9.31
N GLY A 132 -3.50 -16.63 8.17
CA GLY A 132 -2.72 -15.42 7.94
C GLY A 132 -1.31 -15.65 7.39
N TYR A 133 -0.87 -16.91 7.27
CA TYR A 133 0.44 -17.29 6.70
C TYR A 133 0.27 -18.10 5.41
N ALA A 134 1.22 -17.95 4.50
CA ALA A 134 1.23 -18.61 3.19
C ALA A 134 2.66 -18.95 2.76
N GLY A 135 2.77 -19.81 1.73
CA GLY A 135 4.04 -20.29 1.21
C GLY A 135 4.35 -21.74 1.57
N HIS A 136 5.46 -22.27 1.03
CA HIS A 136 5.85 -23.67 1.27
C HIS A 136 6.33 -23.90 2.70
N PHE A 137 6.89 -22.85 3.31
CA PHE A 137 7.42 -22.82 4.66
C PHE A 137 6.71 -21.76 5.50
N CYS A 138 5.50 -21.32 5.14
CA CYS A 138 4.80 -20.23 5.83
C CYS A 138 5.62 -18.93 5.92
N GLU A 139 6.50 -18.72 4.93
CA GLU A 139 7.53 -17.68 4.92
C GLU A 139 6.99 -16.27 4.63
N ARG A 140 5.74 -16.17 4.19
CA ARG A 140 5.06 -14.91 3.82
C ARG A 140 3.66 -14.84 4.43
N CYS A 141 3.10 -13.64 4.47
CA CYS A 141 1.71 -13.47 4.88
C CYS A 141 0.73 -13.87 3.78
N ALA A 142 -0.44 -14.36 4.18
CA ALA A 142 -1.55 -14.63 3.28
C ALA A 142 -2.19 -13.30 2.78
N PRO A 143 -2.98 -13.32 1.70
CA PRO A 143 -3.79 -12.17 1.30
C PRO A 143 -4.64 -11.63 2.46
N GLY A 144 -4.70 -10.31 2.61
CA GLY A 144 -5.35 -9.67 3.77
C GLY A 144 -4.51 -9.61 5.05
N TYR A 145 -3.22 -9.98 4.99
CA TYR A 145 -2.28 -9.91 6.12
C TYR A 145 -0.93 -9.26 5.72
N TYR A 146 -0.28 -8.61 6.67
CA TYR A 146 1.04 -7.98 6.53
C TYR A 146 1.98 -8.34 7.69
N GLY A 147 3.29 -8.26 7.46
CA GLY A 147 4.33 -8.57 8.45
C GLY A 147 5.56 -9.22 7.81
N ASN A 148 6.48 -9.73 8.63
CA ASN A 148 7.65 -10.48 8.15
C ASN A 148 7.88 -11.76 8.98
N PRO A 149 7.30 -12.91 8.59
CA PRO A 149 7.47 -14.19 9.28
C PRO A 149 8.91 -14.68 9.42
N MET A 150 9.83 -14.21 8.58
CA MET A 150 11.24 -14.63 8.61
C MET A 150 12.08 -13.83 9.63
N ALA A 151 11.58 -12.70 10.14
CA ALA A 151 12.26 -11.93 11.18
C ALA A 151 11.86 -12.43 12.58
N ILE A 152 12.84 -12.81 13.40
CA ILE A 152 12.61 -13.40 14.72
C ILE A 152 11.74 -12.47 15.59
N GLY A 153 10.64 -13.00 16.13
CA GLY A 153 9.67 -12.27 16.96
C GLY A 153 8.65 -11.43 16.17
N ASN A 154 8.71 -11.42 14.83
CA ASN A 154 7.75 -10.78 13.95
C ASN A 154 6.75 -11.82 13.39
N SER A 155 5.53 -11.39 13.08
CA SER A 155 4.38 -12.25 12.80
C SER A 155 3.47 -11.57 11.76
N CYS A 156 2.62 -12.33 11.08
CA CYS A 156 1.59 -11.76 10.24
C CYS A 156 0.45 -11.16 11.10
N LYS A 157 -0.09 -10.03 10.64
CA LYS A 157 -1.21 -9.30 11.24
C LYS A 157 -2.23 -9.00 10.15
N ARG A 158 -3.52 -9.10 10.47
CA ARG A 158 -4.60 -8.80 9.53
C ARG A 158 -4.55 -7.32 9.12
N CYS A 159 -4.77 -7.02 7.85
CA CYS A 159 -4.95 -5.66 7.34
C CYS A 159 -6.18 -5.02 7.99
N ASP A 160 -6.00 -3.89 8.67
CA ASP A 160 -7.09 -3.09 9.24
C ASP A 160 -7.20 -1.77 8.48
N CYS A 161 -8.21 -1.69 7.61
CA CYS A 161 -8.55 -0.51 6.83
C CYS A 161 -9.85 0.14 7.31
N ASN A 162 -10.21 -0.04 8.59
CA ASN A 162 -11.47 0.41 9.18
C ASN A 162 -12.74 -0.06 8.45
N GLY A 163 -12.66 -1.08 7.59
CA GLY A 163 -13.76 -1.49 6.70
C GLY A 163 -14.01 -0.54 5.51
N ASN A 164 -13.07 0.34 5.17
CA ASN A 164 -13.10 1.22 4.01
C ASN A 164 -12.31 0.65 2.83
N SER A 165 -12.44 -0.64 2.58
CA SER A 165 -11.84 -1.35 1.44
C SER A 165 -12.88 -1.45 0.32
N ASP A 166 -12.46 -1.69 -0.93
CA ASP A 166 -13.39 -1.93 -2.03
C ASP A 166 -14.26 -3.17 -1.73
N PRO A 167 -15.61 -3.05 -1.69
CA PRO A 167 -16.51 -4.18 -1.42
C PRO A 167 -16.43 -5.34 -2.42
N ASN A 168 -15.84 -5.12 -3.60
CA ASN A 168 -15.67 -6.15 -4.64
C ASN A 168 -14.37 -6.96 -4.47
N LEU A 169 -13.45 -6.54 -3.60
CA LEU A 169 -12.24 -7.29 -3.31
C LEU A 169 -12.53 -8.42 -2.31
N ILE A 170 -12.09 -9.64 -2.64
CA ILE A 170 -12.22 -10.82 -1.78
C ILE A 170 -11.40 -10.67 -0.48
N PHE A 171 -10.30 -9.91 -0.54
CA PHE A 171 -9.41 -9.66 0.59
C PHE A 171 -9.15 -8.16 0.73
N ASN A 172 -9.00 -7.69 1.98
CA ASN A 172 -8.59 -6.33 2.25
C ASN A 172 -7.12 -6.12 1.85
N GLU A 173 -6.85 -5.35 0.80
CA GLU A 173 -5.49 -5.13 0.31
C GLU A 173 -4.75 -4.06 1.14
N CYS A 174 -3.69 -4.49 1.82
CA CYS A 174 -2.71 -3.59 2.43
C CYS A 174 -1.29 -4.02 2.08
N HIS A 175 -0.36 -3.06 2.14
CA HIS A 175 1.04 -3.28 1.82
C HIS A 175 1.67 -4.34 2.75
N ASN A 176 2.17 -5.42 2.15
CA ASN A 176 2.57 -6.67 2.81
C ASN A 176 3.61 -6.54 3.96
N VAL A 177 4.36 -5.44 4.05
CA VAL A 177 5.32 -5.18 5.15
C VAL A 177 4.83 -4.12 6.13
N THR A 178 4.16 -3.06 5.65
CA THR A 178 3.84 -1.87 6.48
C THR A 178 2.41 -1.85 7.00
N GLY A 179 1.51 -2.63 6.41
CA GLY A 179 0.09 -2.62 6.75
C GLY A 179 -0.70 -1.44 6.16
N HIS A 180 -0.05 -0.57 5.38
CA HIS A 180 -0.71 0.59 4.77
C HIS A 180 -1.75 0.14 3.73
N CYS A 181 -3.00 0.52 3.93
CA CYS A 181 -4.11 0.17 3.06
C CYS A 181 -3.92 0.69 1.63
N GLN A 182 -4.18 -0.18 0.66
CA GLN A 182 -4.23 0.20 -0.74
C GLN A 182 -5.68 0.47 -1.12
N HIS A 183 -5.90 1.43 -2.02
CA HIS A 183 -7.22 1.71 -2.61
C HIS A 183 -8.34 1.97 -1.57
N CYS A 184 -8.12 2.93 -0.66
CA CYS A 184 -9.14 3.36 0.30
C CYS A 184 -10.47 3.76 -0.39
N TRP A 185 -11.54 3.04 -0.08
CA TRP A 185 -12.86 3.19 -0.68
C TRP A 185 -13.71 4.26 0.05
N GLY A 186 -14.81 4.69 -0.57
CA GLY A 186 -15.78 5.59 0.08
C GLY A 186 -15.28 7.01 0.33
N ASN A 187 -14.39 7.52 -0.53
CA ASN A 187 -13.73 8.83 -0.38
C ASN A 187 -12.94 8.96 0.94
N THR A 188 -12.25 7.90 1.34
CA THR A 188 -11.39 7.88 2.53
C THR A 188 -9.91 7.86 2.15
N ALA A 189 -9.05 8.17 3.11
CA ALA A 189 -7.60 8.20 2.99
C ALA A 189 -6.95 8.01 4.36
N GLY A 190 -5.62 7.95 4.40
CA GLY A 190 -4.85 7.64 5.60
C GLY A 190 -4.26 6.22 5.55
N ALA A 191 -3.46 5.85 6.54
CA ALA A 191 -2.74 4.58 6.51
C ALA A 191 -3.65 3.36 6.69
N ASN A 192 -4.75 3.55 7.41
CA ASN A 192 -5.79 2.58 7.70
C ASN A 192 -7.14 3.05 7.11
N CYS A 193 -7.12 3.97 6.13
CA CYS A 193 -8.31 4.64 5.60
C CYS A 193 -9.14 5.36 6.69
N GLU A 194 -8.47 5.92 7.70
CA GLU A 194 -9.04 6.42 8.96
C GLU A 194 -9.64 7.84 8.90
N ARG A 195 -9.54 8.53 7.76
CA ARG A 195 -10.01 9.91 7.56
C ARG A 195 -10.59 10.10 6.16
N CYS A 196 -11.27 11.20 5.92
CA CYS A 196 -11.76 11.51 4.58
C CYS A 196 -10.62 11.91 3.63
N ALA A 197 -10.80 11.63 2.33
CA ALA A 197 -9.85 11.98 1.29
C ALA A 197 -9.73 13.50 1.10
N PRO A 198 -8.61 14.02 0.55
CA PRO A 198 -8.47 15.45 0.26
C PRO A 198 -9.63 15.97 -0.60
N GLY A 199 -10.30 17.03 -0.11
CA GLY A 199 -11.52 17.56 -0.74
C GLY A 199 -12.82 16.97 -0.21
N PHE A 200 -12.78 16.05 0.76
CA PHE A 200 -13.94 15.48 1.44
C PHE A 200 -13.85 15.69 2.96
N TYR A 201 -15.00 15.68 3.63
CA TYR A 201 -15.09 15.82 5.08
C TYR A 201 -16.19 14.95 5.70
N GLY A 202 -16.01 14.58 6.97
CA GLY A 202 -16.99 13.83 7.77
C GLY A 202 -16.31 12.91 8.78
N ASP A 203 -16.96 11.79 9.09
CA ASP A 203 -16.38 10.68 9.82
C ASP A 203 -16.21 9.46 8.90
N ALA A 204 -14.95 9.07 8.69
CA ALA A 204 -14.56 7.91 7.89
C ALA A 204 -14.66 6.57 8.65
N ILE A 205 -14.82 6.58 9.97
CA ILE A 205 -14.77 5.38 10.82
C ILE A 205 -16.18 4.96 11.26
N THR A 206 -16.93 5.83 11.95
CA THR A 206 -18.23 5.47 12.53
C THR A 206 -19.37 5.68 11.54
N ASP A 207 -19.57 6.92 11.08
CA ASP A 207 -20.71 7.27 10.24
C ASP A 207 -20.51 6.95 8.75
N LYS A 208 -19.27 6.69 8.32
CA LYS A 208 -18.88 6.44 6.91
C LYS A 208 -19.36 7.54 5.93
N ASN A 209 -19.39 8.80 6.37
CA ASN A 209 -20.13 9.88 5.71
C ASN A 209 -19.26 10.96 5.04
N CYS A 210 -18.11 10.56 4.48
CA CYS A 210 -17.20 11.44 3.75
C CYS A 210 -17.87 12.07 2.52
N ARG A 211 -18.16 13.37 2.61
CA ARG A 211 -18.89 14.17 1.60
C ARG A 211 -17.96 15.23 1.01
N GLU A 212 -18.16 15.57 -0.27
CA GLU A 212 -17.34 16.59 -0.95
C GLU A 212 -17.47 17.94 -0.22
N CYS A 213 -16.34 18.57 0.05
CA CYS A 213 -16.27 19.91 0.63
C CYS A 213 -16.89 20.93 -0.33
N MET A 214 -17.84 21.74 0.15
CA MET A 214 -18.54 22.74 -0.69
C MET A 214 -17.69 24.00 -1.00
N CYS A 215 -16.38 23.83 -1.12
CA CYS A 215 -15.41 24.90 -1.31
C CYS A 215 -15.17 25.20 -2.79
N ASN A 216 -14.83 26.45 -3.12
CA ASN A 216 -14.51 26.84 -4.49
C ASN A 216 -13.17 26.21 -4.93
N LYS A 217 -13.21 25.37 -5.97
CA LYS A 217 -12.05 24.59 -6.44
C LYS A 217 -10.85 25.45 -6.86
N CYS A 218 -11.06 26.70 -7.29
CA CYS A 218 -9.98 27.61 -7.66
C CYS A 218 -9.40 28.38 -6.46
N GLY A 219 -10.23 28.89 -5.56
CA GLY A 219 -9.78 29.71 -4.44
C GLY A 219 -9.37 28.95 -3.17
N THR A 220 -9.68 27.66 -3.07
CA THR A 220 -9.38 26.81 -1.90
C THR A 220 -8.01 26.15 -2.04
N SER A 221 -7.24 26.07 -0.95
CA SER A 221 -5.99 25.29 -0.87
C SER A 221 -6.20 23.89 -0.29
N SER A 222 -7.07 23.77 0.72
CA SER A 222 -7.50 22.52 1.34
C SER A 222 -8.83 22.74 2.07
N CYS A 223 -9.49 21.66 2.49
CA CYS A 223 -10.55 21.73 3.50
C CYS A 223 -10.19 20.83 4.69
N ASP A 224 -10.74 21.15 5.86
CA ASP A 224 -10.63 20.32 7.05
C ASP A 224 -11.45 19.02 6.88
N ASP A 225 -10.80 17.87 7.10
CA ASP A 225 -11.33 16.53 6.78
C ASP A 225 -12.44 16.03 7.72
N ARG A 226 -12.81 16.80 8.74
CA ARG A 226 -13.91 16.50 9.67
C ARG A 226 -15.05 17.50 9.58
N THR A 227 -14.74 18.79 9.46
CA THR A 227 -15.68 19.91 9.54
C THR A 227 -16.05 20.49 8.18
N GLY A 228 -15.25 20.24 7.14
CA GLY A 228 -15.46 20.78 5.79
C GLY A 228 -15.16 22.27 5.67
N VAL A 229 -14.53 22.89 6.68
CA VAL A 229 -14.12 24.30 6.64
C VAL A 229 -13.06 24.49 5.56
N CYS A 230 -13.30 25.45 4.67
CA CYS A 230 -12.41 25.76 3.56
C CYS A 230 -11.21 26.60 4.04
N HIS A 231 -9.99 26.16 3.73
CA HIS A 231 -8.78 26.96 3.85
C HIS A 231 -8.49 27.63 2.51
N CYS A 232 -8.43 28.95 2.50
CA CYS A 232 -8.30 29.73 1.27
C CYS A 232 -6.85 29.92 0.85
N LYS A 233 -6.62 30.03 -0.46
CA LYS A 233 -5.33 30.45 -1.04
C LYS A 233 -5.02 31.91 -0.66
N PRO A 234 -3.74 32.34 -0.74
CA PRO A 234 -3.36 33.71 -0.39
C PRO A 234 -4.19 34.77 -1.12
N GLY A 235 -4.67 35.78 -0.37
CA GLY A 235 -5.50 36.87 -0.90
C GLY A 235 -6.93 36.49 -1.28
N VAL A 236 -7.37 35.25 -1.00
CA VAL A 236 -8.74 34.77 -1.20
C VAL A 236 -9.46 34.71 0.14
N THR A 237 -10.73 35.11 0.14
CA THR A 237 -11.59 35.15 1.32
C THR A 237 -13.00 34.64 1.00
N GLY A 238 -13.89 34.70 2.00
CA GLY A 238 -15.23 34.12 1.96
C GLY A 238 -15.26 32.70 2.52
N ARG A 239 -16.42 32.28 3.06
CA ARG A 239 -16.59 30.96 3.70
C ARG A 239 -16.33 29.78 2.75
N LEU A 240 -16.47 29.99 1.44
CA LEU A 240 -16.22 29.00 0.39
C LEU A 240 -14.96 29.34 -0.43
N CYS A 241 -14.14 30.31 -0.01
CA CYS A 241 -12.98 30.80 -0.74
C CYS A 241 -13.31 31.23 -2.19
N ASP A 242 -14.42 31.95 -2.35
CA ASP A 242 -15.08 32.25 -3.62
C ASP A 242 -14.80 33.67 -4.17
N GLN A 243 -14.07 34.51 -3.43
CA GLN A 243 -13.78 35.89 -3.80
C GLN A 243 -12.39 36.35 -3.33
N CYS A 244 -11.80 37.34 -3.99
CA CYS A 244 -10.57 37.98 -3.49
C CYS A 244 -10.87 38.87 -2.27
N GLU A 245 -9.86 39.06 -1.42
CA GLU A 245 -9.85 40.12 -0.40
C GLU A 245 -9.98 41.53 -1.02
N GLU A 246 -10.38 42.51 -0.22
CA GLU A 246 -10.47 43.90 -0.68
C GLU A 246 -9.10 44.44 -1.10
N GLY A 247 -9.03 45.00 -2.31
CA GLY A 247 -7.76 45.45 -2.90
C GLY A 247 -6.92 44.31 -3.52
N TYR A 248 -7.48 43.11 -3.68
CA TYR A 248 -6.85 41.99 -4.40
C TYR A 248 -7.61 41.68 -5.71
N SER A 249 -6.94 41.00 -6.65
CA SER A 249 -7.47 40.66 -7.98
C SER A 249 -6.81 39.38 -8.55
N GLY A 250 -7.34 38.86 -9.67
CA GLY A 250 -6.75 37.72 -10.37
C GLY A 250 -7.28 36.33 -9.97
N PHE A 251 -8.46 36.24 -9.36
CA PHE A 251 -9.09 34.98 -8.93
C PHE A 251 -9.15 33.90 -10.03
N SER A 252 -9.37 34.31 -11.28
CA SER A 252 -9.43 33.43 -12.46
C SER A 252 -8.13 32.69 -12.77
N SER A 253 -7.00 33.08 -12.18
CA SER A 253 -5.74 32.34 -12.28
C SER A 253 -5.74 31.02 -11.49
N CYS A 254 -6.68 30.85 -10.55
CA CYS A 254 -6.75 29.71 -9.62
C CYS A 254 -5.46 29.49 -8.77
N GLN A 255 -4.57 30.49 -8.72
CA GLN A 255 -3.34 30.54 -7.92
C GLN A 255 -3.50 31.34 -6.60
N GLY A 256 -4.73 31.75 -6.28
CA GLY A 256 -5.03 32.76 -5.26
C GLY A 256 -5.26 34.14 -5.89
N CYS A 257 -5.22 35.21 -5.09
CA CYS A 257 -5.31 36.58 -5.59
C CYS A 257 -4.04 37.38 -5.28
N ARG A 258 -3.74 38.36 -6.13
CA ARG A 258 -2.61 39.28 -5.97
C ARG A 258 -3.11 40.66 -5.57
N ARG A 259 -2.38 41.32 -4.67
CA ARG A 259 -2.68 42.68 -4.22
C ARG A 259 -2.56 43.66 -5.39
N CYS A 260 -3.51 44.58 -5.49
CA CYS A 260 -3.46 45.69 -6.44
C CYS A 260 -2.50 46.77 -5.93
N GLU A 261 -1.49 47.11 -6.73
CA GLU A 261 -0.47 48.11 -6.38
C GLU A 261 -0.92 49.54 -6.75
N CYS A 262 -2.15 49.93 -6.38
CA CYS A 262 -2.68 51.25 -6.73
C CYS A 262 -1.99 52.38 -5.95
N GLY A 263 -1.43 53.35 -6.66
CA GLY A 263 -0.77 54.53 -6.10
C GLY A 263 -1.75 55.53 -5.44
N PRO A 264 -1.23 56.50 -4.66
CA PRO A 264 -2.04 57.46 -3.90
C PRO A 264 -3.12 58.22 -4.71
N ALA A 265 -2.87 58.53 -5.98
CA ALA A 265 -3.82 59.22 -6.84
C ALA A 265 -4.92 58.31 -7.44
N SER A 266 -5.06 57.08 -6.94
CA SER A 266 -6.20 56.21 -7.27
C SER A 266 -7.49 56.66 -6.57
N VAL A 267 -8.63 56.32 -7.15
CA VAL A 267 -9.97 56.55 -6.55
C VAL A 267 -10.23 55.56 -5.42
N ARG A 268 -9.71 54.33 -5.54
CA ARG A 268 -9.83 53.21 -4.60
C ARG A 268 -8.67 52.22 -4.82
N SER A 269 -8.39 51.40 -3.81
CA SER A 269 -7.35 50.36 -3.82
C SER A 269 -7.66 49.14 -4.70
N THR A 270 -8.90 48.95 -5.15
CA THR A 270 -9.27 47.85 -6.06
C THR A 270 -8.91 48.17 -7.51
N CYS A 271 -8.20 47.26 -8.16
CA CYS A 271 -7.89 47.30 -9.59
C CYS A 271 -8.84 46.40 -10.40
N HIS A 272 -8.90 46.62 -11.72
CA HIS A 272 -9.79 45.88 -12.61
C HIS A 272 -9.40 44.39 -12.69
N PRO A 273 -10.34 43.43 -12.54
CA PRO A 273 -10.01 42.02 -12.31
C PRO A 273 -9.14 41.32 -13.37
N LEU A 274 -9.24 41.76 -14.64
CA LEU A 274 -8.58 41.13 -15.78
C LEU A 274 -7.32 41.89 -16.27
N THR A 275 -7.28 43.21 -16.08
CA THR A 275 -6.21 44.08 -16.61
C THR A 275 -5.27 44.59 -15.51
N HIS A 276 -5.62 44.37 -14.25
CA HIS A 276 -4.94 44.86 -13.05
C HIS A 276 -4.72 46.39 -13.04
N SER A 277 -5.53 47.15 -13.79
CA SER A 277 -5.44 48.60 -13.87
C SER A 277 -6.29 49.30 -12.80
N CYS A 278 -5.75 50.33 -12.17
CA CYS A 278 -6.41 51.10 -11.12
C CYS A 278 -7.25 52.27 -11.71
N PRO A 279 -8.40 52.63 -11.09
CA PRO A 279 -9.17 53.81 -11.48
C PRO A 279 -8.48 55.08 -10.97
N CYS A 280 -8.02 55.95 -11.87
CA CYS A 280 -7.24 57.14 -11.51
C CYS A 280 -8.09 58.39 -11.29
N ARG A 281 -7.65 59.25 -10.37
CA ARG A 281 -8.21 60.60 -10.16
C ARG A 281 -7.84 61.54 -11.31
N PRO A 282 -8.56 62.67 -11.49
CA PRO A 282 -8.28 63.62 -12.56
C PRO A 282 -6.81 64.01 -12.64
N GLY A 283 -6.26 63.98 -13.86
CA GLY A 283 -4.87 64.30 -14.13
C GLY A 283 -3.84 63.23 -13.77
N ALA A 284 -4.21 62.15 -13.09
CA ALA A 284 -3.34 61.00 -12.83
C ALA A 284 -3.54 59.89 -13.87
N GLY A 285 -2.52 59.06 -14.08
CA GLY A 285 -2.53 57.97 -15.06
C GLY A 285 -1.35 57.02 -14.92
N GLY A 286 -1.23 56.09 -15.86
CA GLY A 286 -0.44 54.86 -15.69
C GLY A 286 -1.32 53.68 -15.30
N ARG A 287 -0.77 52.46 -15.23
CA ARG A 287 -1.57 51.26 -14.87
C ARG A 287 -2.00 51.33 -13.39
N TYR A 288 -1.20 51.96 -12.56
CA TYR A 288 -1.33 52.01 -11.12
C TYR A 288 -1.68 53.41 -10.61
N CYS A 289 -1.96 54.37 -11.49
CA CYS A 289 -2.14 55.79 -11.16
C CYS A 289 -0.91 56.39 -10.48
N GLU A 290 0.28 55.94 -10.89
CA GLU A 290 1.58 56.22 -10.30
C GLU A 290 2.19 57.56 -10.72
N ARG A 291 1.63 58.23 -11.73
CA ARG A 291 2.17 59.46 -12.33
C ARG A 291 1.07 60.40 -12.83
N CYS A 292 1.43 61.66 -13.07
CA CYS A 292 0.53 62.59 -13.75
C CYS A 292 0.51 62.36 -15.26
N LEU A 293 -0.64 62.59 -15.89
CA LEU A 293 -0.81 62.62 -17.34
C LEU A 293 -0.13 63.85 -17.95
N PRO A 294 0.26 63.81 -19.24
CA PRO A 294 0.76 64.99 -19.95
C PRO A 294 -0.19 66.19 -19.80
N GLY A 295 0.35 67.35 -19.42
CA GLY A 295 -0.43 68.56 -19.14
C GLY A 295 -0.99 68.67 -17.71
N TYR A 296 -0.53 67.81 -16.79
CA TYR A 296 -0.81 67.89 -15.36
C TYR A 296 0.48 67.81 -14.53
N TRP A 297 0.46 68.31 -13.29
CA TRP A 297 1.59 68.38 -12.35
C TRP A 297 1.07 68.25 -10.89
N ASP A 298 1.96 68.28 -9.90
CA ASP A 298 1.61 68.21 -8.46
C ASP A 298 0.87 66.91 -8.06
N TYR A 299 1.58 65.78 -8.15
CA TYR A 299 1.04 64.46 -7.82
C TYR A 299 0.61 64.38 -6.35
N SER A 300 -0.66 64.07 -6.11
CA SER A 300 -1.25 64.06 -4.77
C SER A 300 -2.32 62.97 -4.62
N PRO A 301 -2.74 62.63 -3.39
CA PRO A 301 -3.91 61.77 -3.17
C PRO A 301 -5.22 62.29 -3.77
N SER A 302 -5.28 63.58 -4.14
CA SER A 302 -6.42 64.19 -4.85
C SER A 302 -6.35 64.05 -6.38
N GLY A 303 -5.27 63.52 -6.95
CA GLY A 303 -4.98 63.54 -8.40
C GLY A 303 -3.84 64.50 -8.74
N CYS A 304 -3.86 65.07 -9.94
CA CYS A 304 -2.88 66.06 -10.40
C CYS A 304 -3.57 67.34 -10.87
N LYS A 305 -2.91 68.49 -10.67
CA LYS A 305 -3.40 69.81 -11.09
C LYS A 305 -3.09 70.02 -12.57
N LYS A 306 -4.04 70.58 -13.34
CA LYS A 306 -3.82 70.93 -14.75
C LYS A 306 -2.75 72.02 -14.88
N CYS A 307 -1.92 71.95 -15.90
CA CYS A 307 -1.01 73.04 -16.27
C CYS A 307 -1.83 74.27 -16.71
N ASP A 308 -1.52 75.44 -16.16
CA ASP A 308 -2.09 76.72 -16.58
C ASP A 308 -1.16 77.41 -17.61
N CYS A 309 -1.23 76.92 -18.85
CA CYS A 309 -0.38 77.34 -19.96
C CYS A 309 -1.19 77.34 -21.27
N GLU A 310 -1.07 78.38 -22.11
CA GLU A 310 -1.75 78.47 -23.42
C GLU A 310 -1.47 77.31 -24.38
N LYS A 311 -0.36 76.57 -24.18
CA LYS A 311 0.03 75.38 -24.96
C LYS A 311 0.16 74.10 -24.12
N GLY A 312 -0.41 74.07 -22.91
CA GLY A 312 -0.65 72.83 -22.16
C GLY A 312 0.56 72.03 -21.62
N HIS A 313 1.81 72.51 -21.76
CA HIS A 313 2.99 71.83 -21.25
C HIS A 313 3.58 72.55 -20.02
N CYS A 314 3.82 71.83 -18.92
CA CYS A 314 4.53 72.32 -17.75
C CYS A 314 5.43 71.24 -17.11
N ASP A 315 6.37 71.67 -16.27
CA ASP A 315 7.31 70.80 -15.54
C ASP A 315 6.60 70.00 -14.43
N MET A 316 6.85 68.68 -14.39
CA MET A 316 6.15 67.72 -13.52
C MET A 316 6.41 67.89 -12.02
N HIS A 317 7.45 68.63 -11.61
CA HIS A 317 7.86 68.71 -10.20
C HIS A 317 7.83 70.12 -9.62
N THR A 318 7.98 71.18 -10.42
CA THR A 318 8.36 72.50 -9.88
C THR A 318 7.39 73.65 -10.14
N ARG A 319 6.26 73.42 -10.80
CA ARG A 319 5.30 74.47 -11.27
C ARG A 319 5.93 75.52 -12.21
N ARG A 320 7.21 75.40 -12.54
CA ARG A 320 7.92 76.40 -13.33
C ARG A 320 7.64 76.21 -14.82
N VAL A 321 6.79 77.09 -15.35
CA VAL A 321 7.02 77.59 -16.71
C VAL A 321 8.42 78.24 -16.69
N PRO A 322 9.32 77.93 -17.64
CA PRO A 322 10.58 78.67 -17.76
C PRO A 322 10.28 80.16 -17.88
N ALA A 323 10.87 81.00 -17.03
CA ALA A 323 10.63 82.45 -16.98
C ALA A 323 11.32 83.20 -18.14
N ARG A 324 11.29 82.61 -19.34
CA ARG A 324 11.70 83.20 -20.62
C ARG A 324 10.72 82.70 -21.66
N GLY A 325 10.20 83.63 -22.45
CA GLY A 325 9.44 83.29 -23.65
C GLY A 325 10.25 82.40 -24.59
N CYS A 326 9.52 81.78 -25.51
CA CYS A 326 9.99 80.97 -26.64
C CYS A 326 11.40 81.33 -27.15
N ASN A 327 12.18 80.28 -27.42
CA ASN A 327 13.54 80.25 -27.99
C ASN A 327 14.73 80.43 -27.03
N SER A 328 15.27 79.28 -26.62
CA SER A 328 16.71 79.11 -26.40
C SER A 328 17.19 77.74 -26.93
N GLN A 329 17.33 77.62 -28.25
CA GLN A 329 18.31 76.69 -28.84
C GLN A 329 19.54 77.54 -29.16
N PRO A 330 20.73 77.16 -28.64
CA PRO A 330 21.45 76.02 -29.20
C PRO A 330 21.70 74.86 -28.21
N THR A 331 21.72 75.11 -26.91
CA THR A 331 22.10 74.11 -25.89
C THR A 331 21.04 73.03 -25.71
N GLN A 332 19.76 73.40 -25.75
CA GLN A 332 18.68 72.42 -25.67
C GLN A 332 18.64 71.50 -26.90
N PHE A 333 19.01 72.01 -28.10
CA PHE A 333 19.08 71.18 -29.31
C PHE A 333 20.30 70.23 -29.30
N GLN A 334 21.44 70.63 -28.71
CA GLN A 334 22.54 69.69 -28.46
C GLN A 334 22.17 68.66 -27.39
N GLY A 335 21.53 69.06 -26.28
CA GLY A 335 21.02 68.12 -25.28
C GLY A 335 19.98 67.15 -25.85
N TRP A 336 19.10 67.62 -26.75
CA TRP A 336 18.12 66.79 -27.45
C TRP A 336 18.78 65.92 -28.53
N ARG A 337 19.84 66.38 -29.22
CA ARG A 337 20.63 65.53 -30.11
C ARG A 337 21.39 64.44 -29.35
N ASN A 338 22.00 64.75 -28.21
CA ASN A 338 22.71 63.77 -27.38
C ASN A 338 21.73 62.76 -26.74
N LYS A 339 20.55 63.22 -26.30
CA LYS A 339 19.47 62.33 -25.87
C LYS A 339 18.88 61.54 -27.04
N SER A 340 18.74 62.12 -28.23
CA SER A 340 18.25 61.42 -29.42
C SER A 340 19.26 60.41 -29.94
N SER A 341 20.57 60.65 -29.84
CA SER A 341 21.60 59.67 -30.15
C SER A 341 21.68 58.57 -29.10
N ALA A 342 21.54 58.89 -27.81
CA ALA A 342 21.45 57.90 -26.74
C ALA A 342 20.18 57.04 -26.86
N ILE A 343 19.02 57.65 -27.13
CA ILE A 343 17.77 56.92 -27.41
C ILE A 343 17.94 56.08 -28.67
N LYS A 344 18.53 56.59 -29.77
CA LYS A 344 18.79 55.77 -30.97
C LYS A 344 19.74 54.61 -30.70
N ALA A 345 20.75 54.77 -29.86
CA ALA A 345 21.62 53.68 -29.44
C ALA A 345 20.83 52.64 -28.63
N GLN A 346 20.07 53.06 -27.62
CA GLN A 346 19.20 52.17 -26.83
C GLN A 346 18.07 51.52 -27.64
N THR A 347 17.55 52.20 -28.68
CA THR A 347 16.58 51.62 -29.61
C THR A 347 17.26 50.59 -30.51
N GLY A 348 18.49 50.82 -30.96
CA GLY A 348 19.28 49.80 -31.67
C GLY A 348 19.61 48.59 -30.81
N GLU A 349 20.05 48.79 -29.57
CA GLU A 349 20.25 47.71 -28.57
C GLU A 349 18.94 46.93 -28.31
N LEU A 350 17.80 47.62 -28.27
CA LEU A 350 16.49 47.00 -28.10
C LEU A 350 16.00 46.28 -29.36
N GLU A 351 16.29 46.80 -30.55
CA GLU A 351 16.01 46.15 -31.84
C GLU A 351 16.85 44.86 -31.97
N GLU A 352 18.15 44.90 -31.67
CA GLU A 352 19.03 43.72 -31.63
C GLU A 352 18.59 42.68 -30.59
N ALA A 353 18.19 43.12 -29.39
CA ALA A 353 17.60 42.24 -28.38
C ALA A 353 16.24 41.66 -28.83
N THR A 354 15.43 42.43 -29.56
CA THR A 354 14.14 41.96 -30.10
C THR A 354 14.35 40.93 -31.20
N ASP A 355 15.28 41.15 -32.11
CA ASP A 355 15.65 40.19 -33.16
C ASP A 355 16.19 38.89 -32.54
N THR A 356 16.97 38.97 -31.46
CA THR A 356 17.43 37.82 -30.68
C THR A 356 16.24 37.04 -30.10
N VAL A 357 15.29 37.71 -29.46
CA VAL A 357 14.05 37.09 -28.93
C VAL A 357 13.19 36.48 -30.04
N VAL A 358 13.16 37.07 -31.25
CA VAL A 358 12.46 36.50 -32.41
C VAL A 358 13.13 35.22 -32.91
N LEU A 359 14.46 35.12 -32.84
CA LEU A 359 15.19 33.88 -33.14
C LEU A 359 14.90 32.80 -32.08
N ASP A 360 14.94 33.15 -30.79
CA ASP A 360 14.60 32.24 -29.70
C ASP A 360 13.16 31.69 -29.83
N ILE A 361 12.18 32.55 -30.18
CA ILE A 361 10.79 32.14 -30.42
C ILE A 361 10.68 31.15 -31.60
N ARG A 362 11.47 31.32 -32.67
CA ARG A 362 11.49 30.35 -33.79
C ARG A 362 12.06 29.00 -33.35
N GLN A 363 13.16 29.02 -32.60
CA GLN A 363 13.79 27.79 -32.08
C GLN A 363 12.89 27.07 -31.06
N LEU A 364 12.10 27.81 -30.27
CA LEU A 364 11.07 27.25 -29.41
C LEU A 364 9.93 26.60 -30.20
N GLY A 365 9.50 27.20 -31.32
CA GLY A 365 8.50 26.59 -32.23
C GLY A 365 8.99 25.29 -32.90
N GLU A 366 10.26 25.23 -33.29
CA GLU A 366 10.88 23.98 -33.76
C GLU A 366 10.90 22.91 -32.64
N SER A 367 11.25 23.31 -31.42
CA SER A 367 11.26 22.44 -30.24
C SER A 367 9.86 21.92 -29.90
N GLU A 368 8.82 22.78 -29.99
CA GLU A 368 7.41 22.41 -29.82
C GLU A 368 6.97 21.36 -30.84
N SER A 369 7.34 21.52 -32.12
CA SER A 369 7.06 20.55 -33.18
C SER A 369 7.71 19.19 -32.91
N VAL A 370 8.95 19.16 -32.42
CA VAL A 370 9.64 17.93 -32.01
C VAL A 370 8.95 17.27 -30.81
N VAL A 371 8.61 18.05 -29.77
CA VAL A 371 7.92 17.55 -28.58
C VAL A 371 6.53 16.99 -28.92
N MET A 372 5.76 17.66 -29.78
CA MET A 372 4.47 17.18 -30.26
C MET A 372 4.61 15.86 -31.04
N THR A 373 5.66 15.73 -31.86
CA THR A 373 5.92 14.50 -32.63
C THR A 373 6.32 13.33 -31.72
N LEU A 374 7.13 13.59 -30.69
CA LEU A 374 7.48 12.60 -29.66
C LEU A 374 6.27 12.21 -28.80
N GLY A 375 5.41 13.17 -28.45
CA GLY A 375 4.15 12.92 -27.74
C GLY A 375 3.22 12.00 -28.53
N ASN A 376 2.98 12.30 -29.81
CA ASN A 376 2.15 11.45 -30.67
C ASN A 376 2.71 10.02 -30.83
N ARG A 377 4.05 9.86 -30.89
CA ARG A 377 4.66 8.52 -30.89
C ARG A 377 4.47 7.81 -29.54
N LEU A 378 4.70 8.50 -28.42
CA LEU A 378 4.53 7.93 -27.09
C LEU A 378 3.07 7.50 -26.84
N ASP A 379 2.09 8.28 -27.28
CA ASP A 379 0.67 7.93 -27.20
C ASP A 379 0.34 6.68 -28.03
N ASN A 380 0.90 6.56 -29.25
CA ASN A 380 0.74 5.38 -30.08
C ASN A 380 1.39 4.13 -29.45
N ASP A 381 2.66 4.23 -29.04
CA ASP A 381 3.40 3.15 -28.38
C ASP A 381 2.70 2.70 -27.06
N THR A 382 2.11 3.66 -26.33
CA THR A 382 1.31 3.39 -25.12
C THR A 382 -0.01 2.68 -25.45
N SER A 383 -0.70 3.08 -26.52
CA SER A 383 -1.93 2.42 -26.99
C SER A 383 -1.66 0.99 -27.49
N GLU A 384 -0.55 0.77 -28.19
CA GLU A 384 -0.11 -0.57 -28.61
C GLU A 384 0.23 -1.44 -27.39
N THR A 385 0.96 -0.89 -26.42
CA THR A 385 1.29 -1.59 -25.16
C THR A 385 0.04 -1.95 -24.36
N LEU A 386 -0.96 -1.05 -24.30
CA LEU A 386 -2.22 -1.30 -23.60
C LEU A 386 -3.01 -2.43 -24.26
N THR A 387 -3.17 -2.41 -25.59
CA THR A 387 -3.89 -3.46 -26.31
C THR A 387 -3.19 -4.83 -26.21
N LEU A 388 -1.86 -4.87 -26.18
CA LEU A 388 -1.10 -6.10 -25.91
C LEU A 388 -1.31 -6.61 -24.47
N ALA A 389 -1.38 -5.71 -23.49
CA ALA A 389 -1.65 -6.07 -22.10
C ALA A 389 -3.07 -6.62 -21.90
N GLU A 390 -4.07 -6.04 -22.57
CA GLU A 390 -5.44 -6.55 -22.60
C GLU A 390 -5.50 -7.95 -23.23
N GLN A 391 -4.85 -8.16 -24.37
CA GLN A 391 -4.75 -9.48 -25.01
C GLN A 391 -4.05 -10.51 -24.13
N LEU A 392 -2.98 -10.13 -23.42
CA LEU A 392 -2.30 -11.00 -22.47
C LEU A 392 -3.23 -11.37 -21.30
N SER A 393 -4.02 -10.41 -20.79
CA SER A 393 -5.01 -10.64 -19.74
C SER A 393 -6.12 -11.59 -20.20
N THR A 394 -6.62 -11.45 -21.43
CA THR A 394 -7.63 -12.39 -21.97
C THR A 394 -7.05 -13.79 -22.16
N ASN A 395 -5.80 -13.90 -22.65
CA ASN A 395 -5.13 -15.19 -22.86
C ASN A 395 -4.82 -15.89 -21.53
N LEU A 396 -4.42 -15.15 -20.49
CA LEU A 396 -4.24 -15.66 -19.14
C LEU A 396 -5.56 -16.14 -18.53
N THR A 397 -6.67 -15.43 -18.82
CA THR A 397 -8.01 -15.82 -18.33
C THR A 397 -8.50 -17.09 -19.01
N ASP A 398 -8.38 -17.22 -20.34
CA ASP A 398 -8.71 -18.46 -21.08
C ASP A 398 -7.84 -19.64 -20.60
N LEU A 399 -6.53 -19.42 -20.41
CA LEU A 399 -5.63 -20.43 -19.86
C LEU A 399 -6.04 -20.86 -18.44
N ASN A 400 -6.44 -19.93 -17.58
CA ASN A 400 -6.87 -20.26 -16.23
C ASN A 400 -8.18 -21.07 -16.23
N ILE A 401 -9.14 -20.71 -17.08
CA ILE A 401 -10.38 -21.49 -17.27
C ILE A 401 -10.04 -22.92 -17.70
N ARG A 402 -9.14 -23.11 -18.69
CA ARG A 402 -8.71 -24.46 -19.12
C ARG A 402 -8.02 -25.25 -18.03
N ILE A 403 -7.25 -24.60 -17.15
CA ILE A 403 -6.61 -25.26 -16.01
C ILE A 403 -7.66 -25.73 -15.01
N GLU A 404 -8.65 -24.90 -14.69
CA GLU A 404 -9.77 -25.29 -13.81
C GLU A 404 -10.63 -26.41 -14.43
N GLU A 405 -10.89 -26.39 -15.74
CA GLU A 405 -11.53 -27.48 -16.48
C GLU A 405 -10.73 -28.79 -16.36
N MET A 406 -9.41 -28.73 -16.57
CA MET A 406 -8.52 -29.90 -16.41
C MET A 406 -8.46 -30.43 -14.98
N ILE A 407 -8.50 -29.56 -13.97
CA ILE A 407 -8.56 -29.94 -12.55
C ILE A 407 -9.91 -30.61 -12.27
N HIS A 408 -11.01 -30.04 -12.74
CA HIS A 408 -12.35 -30.59 -12.55
C HIS A 408 -12.50 -31.97 -13.21
N ASP A 409 -12.03 -32.13 -14.45
CA ASP A 409 -12.00 -33.42 -15.14
C ASP A 409 -11.11 -34.42 -14.37
N TRP A 410 -9.93 -34.00 -13.91
CA TRP A 410 -9.05 -34.87 -13.11
C TRP A 410 -9.72 -35.34 -11.81
N GLU A 411 -10.39 -34.44 -11.08
CA GLU A 411 -11.16 -34.80 -9.89
C GLU A 411 -12.31 -35.77 -10.21
N LEU A 412 -13.10 -35.48 -11.25
CA LEU A 412 -14.22 -36.30 -11.70
C LEU A 412 -13.79 -37.72 -12.10
N TYR A 413 -12.70 -37.85 -12.88
CA TYR A 413 -12.14 -39.12 -13.30
C TYR A 413 -11.41 -39.86 -12.17
N SER A 414 -10.78 -39.16 -11.22
CA SER A 414 -10.11 -39.77 -10.06
C SER A 414 -11.07 -40.52 -9.13
N VAL A 415 -12.35 -40.14 -9.13
CA VAL A 415 -13.41 -40.77 -8.32
C VAL A 415 -14.04 -41.99 -9.00
N HIS A 416 -13.88 -42.15 -10.32
CA HIS A 416 -14.62 -43.15 -11.12
C HIS A 416 -13.77 -44.30 -11.67
N GLN A 417 -12.55 -44.47 -11.18
CA GLN A 417 -11.63 -45.46 -11.72
C GLN A 417 -10.78 -46.14 -10.64
N ASP A 418 -11.29 -47.25 -10.11
CA ASP A 418 -10.47 -48.38 -9.65
C ASP A 418 -9.72 -48.96 -10.86
N VAL A 419 -8.73 -48.23 -11.37
CA VAL A 419 -7.89 -48.69 -12.47
C VAL A 419 -7.02 -49.83 -11.95
N ASP A 420 -7.06 -50.98 -12.63
CA ASP A 420 -6.09 -52.05 -12.41
C ASP A 420 -4.66 -51.45 -12.39
N PRO A 421 -3.88 -51.64 -11.31
CA PRO A 421 -2.54 -51.08 -11.18
C PRO A 421 -1.63 -51.37 -12.37
N GLU A 422 -1.85 -52.48 -13.07
CA GLU A 422 -1.06 -52.90 -14.22
C GLU A 422 -1.40 -52.10 -15.50
N VAL A 423 -2.63 -51.58 -15.61
CA VAL A 423 -3.01 -50.61 -16.66
C VAL A 423 -2.37 -49.25 -16.38
N VAL A 424 -2.35 -48.80 -15.11
CA VAL A 424 -1.64 -47.57 -14.72
C VAL A 424 -0.15 -47.67 -15.02
N ARG A 425 0.49 -48.81 -14.67
CA ARG A 425 1.90 -49.07 -14.97
C ARG A 425 2.18 -48.99 -16.47
N ARG A 426 1.40 -49.69 -17.29
CA ARG A 426 1.56 -49.70 -18.76
C ARG A 426 1.40 -48.30 -19.37
N ASN A 427 0.35 -47.58 -19.01
CA ASN A 427 0.10 -46.24 -19.54
C ASN A 427 1.20 -45.24 -19.10
N THR A 428 1.78 -45.42 -17.91
CA THR A 428 2.92 -44.63 -17.42
C THR A 428 4.19 -44.90 -18.23
N GLU A 429 4.48 -46.16 -18.58
CA GLU A 429 5.60 -46.52 -19.46
C GLU A 429 5.43 -45.93 -20.86
N GLU A 430 4.21 -45.95 -21.40
CA GLU A 430 3.88 -45.39 -22.71
C GLU A 430 4.07 -43.86 -22.75
N ALA A 431 3.57 -43.15 -21.73
CA ALA A 431 3.77 -41.72 -21.57
C ALA A 431 5.25 -41.33 -21.37
N GLN A 432 6.01 -42.11 -20.59
CA GLN A 432 7.46 -41.93 -20.45
C GLN A 432 8.19 -42.14 -21.79
N GLY A 433 7.74 -43.10 -22.61
CA GLY A 433 8.22 -43.31 -23.97
C GLY A 433 8.00 -42.09 -24.86
N MET A 434 6.80 -41.50 -24.84
CA MET A 434 6.49 -40.27 -25.58
C MET A 434 7.35 -39.08 -25.13
N VAL A 435 7.49 -38.86 -23.82
CA VAL A 435 8.34 -37.78 -23.27
C VAL A 435 9.82 -37.99 -23.62
N ALA A 436 10.31 -39.24 -23.59
CA ALA A 436 11.67 -39.57 -23.99
C ALA A 436 11.91 -39.39 -25.50
N TRP A 437 10.87 -39.52 -26.33
CA TRP A 437 10.91 -39.19 -27.75
C TRP A 437 10.88 -37.67 -27.99
N MET A 438 10.00 -36.93 -27.31
CA MET A 438 9.95 -35.47 -27.39
C MET A 438 11.27 -34.81 -26.98
N ARG A 439 11.97 -35.35 -25.98
CA ARG A 439 13.31 -34.88 -25.58
C ARG A 439 14.43 -35.18 -26.59
N LYS A 440 14.16 -35.98 -27.63
CA LYS A 440 15.08 -36.27 -28.74
C LYS A 440 14.74 -35.50 -30.02
N LEU A 441 13.64 -34.76 -30.05
CA LEU A 441 13.32 -33.83 -31.12
C LEU A 441 14.21 -32.59 -30.98
N ASP A 442 15.17 -32.46 -31.88
CA ASP A 442 15.86 -31.19 -32.10
C ASP A 442 14.93 -30.26 -32.88
N LEU A 443 14.45 -29.22 -32.19
CA LEU A 443 13.57 -28.18 -32.74
C LEU A 443 14.35 -26.88 -33.02
N SER A 444 15.66 -26.97 -33.27
CA SER A 444 16.47 -25.83 -33.70
C SER A 444 15.88 -25.17 -34.95
N PRO A 445 15.91 -23.82 -35.07
CA PRO A 445 15.14 -23.14 -36.10
C PRO A 445 15.63 -23.47 -37.51
N ARG A 446 14.71 -23.90 -38.39
CA ARG A 446 14.91 -23.69 -39.82
C ARG A 446 14.85 -22.19 -40.08
N GLU A 447 15.79 -21.70 -40.89
CA GLU A 447 15.92 -20.29 -41.23
C GLU A 447 14.59 -19.73 -41.80
N PRO A 448 14.25 -18.45 -41.51
CA PRO A 448 13.02 -17.85 -42.01
C PRO A 448 13.07 -17.72 -43.54
N ILE A 449 12.14 -18.41 -44.22
CA ILE A 449 11.93 -18.26 -45.66
C ILE A 449 11.14 -16.97 -45.89
N ALA A 450 11.85 -15.84 -45.89
CA ALA A 450 11.35 -14.54 -46.32
C ALA A 450 12.51 -13.78 -46.99
N THR A 451 12.67 -14.02 -48.30
CA THR A 451 13.55 -13.25 -49.19
C THR A 451 12.75 -12.16 -49.88
N ASP A 452 13.25 -10.92 -49.78
CA ASP A 452 12.90 -9.69 -50.53
C ASP A 452 11.41 -9.32 -50.74
#